data_AF-A0A2H6G4M7-F1
#
_entry.id   AF-A0A2H6G4M7-F1
#
_cell.length_a   1.000
_cell.length_b   1.000
_cell.length_c   1.000
_cell.angle_alpha   90.00
_cell.angle_beta   90.00
_cell.angle_gamma   90.00
#
_symmetry.space_group_name_H-M   'P 1'
#
loop_
_entity.id
_entity.type
_entity.pdbx_description
1 polymer ?
#
loop_
_entity_poly.entity_id
_entity_poly.type
_entity_poly.pdbx_seq_one_letter_code
_entity_poly.pdbx_strand_id
1 'polypeptide(L)'
;MHRDTGLDTLLEMDGNIIILDDKYWYKIEVRTIDEPTLERPHGISYRLTLHEPGGKKLFGFDNAHAVKSKSRNRYTGQRVEYDHKHRTSSDRGIPYEFIDAHQLIKDFFEEADEVLKKHRGK
;
A
#
# COMPACT_ATOMS: atom_id res chain seq x y z
N MET A 1 7.46 -27.08 5.73
CA MET A 1 6.66 -25.85 5.55
C MET A 1 7.62 -24.68 5.68
N HIS A 2 7.86 -23.96 4.58
CA HIS A 2 8.67 -22.74 4.64
C HIS A 2 7.79 -21.67 5.29
N ARG A 3 8.13 -21.25 6.50
CA ARG A 3 7.43 -20.14 7.16
C ARG A 3 7.77 -18.88 6.38
N ASP A 4 6.77 -18.20 5.85
CA ASP A 4 6.97 -16.91 5.20
C ASP A 4 7.14 -15.87 6.32
N THR A 5 8.40 -15.65 6.70
CA THR A 5 8.76 -14.70 7.76
C THR A 5 8.34 -13.27 7.42
N GLY A 6 8.20 -12.94 6.13
CA GLY A 6 7.80 -11.61 5.67
C GLY A 6 6.33 -11.39 5.87
N LEU A 7 5.52 -12.39 5.51
CA LEU A 7 4.08 -12.35 5.73
C LEU A 7 3.76 -12.27 7.22
N ASP A 8 4.43 -13.08 8.05
CA ASP A 8 4.26 -13.02 9.50
C ASP A 8 4.61 -11.62 10.03
N THR A 9 5.75 -11.07 9.61
CA THR A 9 6.16 -9.71 10.00
C THR A 9 5.10 -8.68 9.59
N LEU A 10 4.60 -8.75 8.35
CA LEU A 10 3.60 -7.82 7.84
C LEU A 10 2.29 -7.88 8.63
N LEU A 11 1.86 -9.10 9.02
CA LEU A 11 0.66 -9.30 9.84
C LEU A 11 0.85 -8.82 11.28
N GLU A 12 2.03 -9.03 11.87
CA GLU A 12 2.38 -8.48 13.19
C GLU A 12 2.39 -6.95 13.19
N MET A 13 2.51 -6.31 12.02
CA MET A 13 2.43 -4.85 11.89
C MET A 13 1.00 -4.31 11.81
N ASP A 14 -0.04 -5.15 11.77
CA ASP A 14 -1.43 -4.68 11.73
C ASP A 14 -1.77 -3.79 12.93
N GLY A 15 -2.42 -2.66 12.65
CA GLY A 15 -2.82 -1.69 13.67
C GLY A 15 -1.69 -0.76 14.13
N ASN A 16 -0.45 -0.96 13.66
CA ASN A 16 0.67 -0.10 14.05
C ASN A 16 0.48 1.33 13.53
N ILE A 17 0.69 2.28 14.46
CA ILE A 17 0.84 3.70 14.17
C ILE A 17 2.23 4.11 14.64
N ILE A 18 3.10 4.43 13.69
CA ILE A 18 4.49 4.80 13.97
C ILE A 18 4.60 6.31 13.80
N ILE A 19 4.71 7.03 14.91
CA ILE A 19 4.91 8.49 14.92
C ILE A 19 6.38 8.79 14.65
N LEU A 20 6.63 9.69 13.71
CA LEU A 20 7.94 10.21 13.35
C LEU A 20 8.17 11.57 13.99
N ASP A 21 9.39 12.06 13.88
CA ASP A 21 9.71 13.45 14.18
C ASP A 21 8.80 14.41 13.39
N ASP A 22 8.54 15.58 13.95
CA ASP A 22 7.63 16.59 13.40
C ASP A 22 6.16 16.16 13.29
N LYS A 23 5.74 15.08 13.98
CA LYS A 23 4.35 14.58 14.03
C LYS A 23 3.84 14.02 12.70
N TYR A 24 4.72 13.55 11.82
CA TYR A 24 4.30 12.67 10.72
C TYR A 24 4.03 11.27 11.26
N TRP A 25 3.26 10.44 10.56
CA TRP A 25 3.11 9.05 10.99
C TRP A 25 2.84 8.09 9.85
N TYR A 26 3.29 6.86 10.05
CA TYR A 26 2.84 5.71 9.30
C TYR A 26 1.63 5.08 9.97
N LYS A 27 0.67 4.60 9.18
CA LYS A 27 -0.41 3.73 9.63
C LYS A 27 -0.43 2.48 8.76
N ILE A 28 -0.38 1.32 9.41
CA ILE A 28 -0.33 0.01 8.76
C ILE A 28 -1.58 -0.77 9.18
N GLU A 29 -2.32 -1.25 8.19
CA GLU A 29 -3.50 -2.09 8.37
C GLU A 29 -3.35 -3.29 7.43
N VAL A 30 -3.29 -4.51 7.97
CA VAL A 30 -3.02 -5.75 7.22
C VAL A 30 -3.88 -6.87 7.79
N ARG A 31 -4.54 -7.63 6.91
CA ARG A 31 -5.34 -8.79 7.31
C ARG A 31 -5.17 -9.92 6.31
N THR A 32 -5.22 -11.15 6.79
CA THR A 32 -5.46 -12.31 5.93
C THR A 32 -6.90 -12.30 5.45
N ILE A 33 -7.15 -12.73 4.21
CA ILE A 33 -8.50 -13.05 3.72
C ILE A 33 -8.71 -14.56 3.78
N ASP A 34 -9.96 -14.99 3.98
CA ASP A 34 -10.29 -16.40 4.19
C ASP A 34 -9.90 -17.27 2.98
N GLU A 35 -10.07 -16.75 1.76
CA GLU A 35 -9.72 -17.42 0.51
C GLU A 35 -9.04 -16.44 -0.45
N PRO A 36 -7.87 -16.79 -1.04
CA PRO A 36 -7.26 -15.98 -2.09
C PRO A 36 -8.21 -15.81 -3.28
N THR A 37 -8.40 -14.57 -3.73
CA THR A 37 -9.22 -14.27 -4.91
C THR A 37 -8.32 -13.92 -6.10
N LEU A 38 -8.89 -13.84 -7.30
CA LEU A 38 -8.16 -13.33 -8.48
C LEU A 38 -7.62 -11.90 -8.28
N GLU A 39 -8.24 -11.15 -7.39
CA GLU A 39 -7.94 -9.75 -7.08
C GLU A 39 -6.87 -9.65 -5.98
N ARG A 40 -6.79 -10.65 -5.11
CA ARG A 40 -5.80 -10.76 -4.02
C ARG A 40 -5.25 -12.18 -3.99
N PRO A 41 -4.48 -12.59 -5.00
CA PRO A 41 -3.99 -13.96 -5.10
C PRO A 41 -3.05 -14.32 -3.95
N HIS A 42 -2.50 -13.32 -3.27
CA HIS A 42 -1.61 -13.46 -2.12
C HIS A 42 -2.34 -13.70 -0.80
N GLY A 43 -3.68 -13.70 -0.77
CA GLY A 43 -4.44 -14.01 0.44
C GLY A 43 -4.37 -12.95 1.54
N ILE A 44 -3.97 -11.72 1.20
CA ILE A 44 -3.92 -10.59 2.14
C ILE A 44 -4.60 -9.35 1.61
N SER A 45 -5.21 -8.60 2.52
CA SER A 45 -5.59 -7.21 2.30
C SER A 45 -4.67 -6.30 3.09
N TYR A 46 -4.15 -5.25 2.47
CA TYR A 46 -3.27 -4.29 3.13
C TYR A 46 -3.62 -2.85 2.79
N ARG A 47 -3.27 -1.95 3.71
CA ARG A 47 -3.25 -0.51 3.57
C ARG A 47 -2.12 0.06 4.42
N LEU A 48 -1.05 0.48 3.78
CA LEU A 48 0.10 1.14 4.38
C LEU A 48 0.09 2.60 3.96
N THR A 49 0.10 3.54 4.91
CA THR A 49 -0.09 4.97 4.58
C THR A 49 0.84 5.88 5.39
N LEU A 50 1.32 6.94 4.74
CA LEU A 50 2.05 8.06 5.36
C LEU A 50 1.13 9.28 5.46
N HIS A 51 1.11 9.91 6.63
CA HIS A 51 0.31 11.09 6.91
C HIS A 51 1.18 12.25 7.39
N GLU A 52 0.74 13.47 7.05
CA GLU A 52 1.31 14.71 7.58
C GLU A 52 0.67 15.12 8.91
N PRO A 53 1.26 16.06 9.68
CA PRO A 53 0.75 16.50 10.98
C PRO A 53 -0.70 16.99 10.98
N GLY A 54 -1.19 17.48 9.85
CA GLY A 54 -2.59 17.89 9.64
C GLY A 54 -3.57 16.74 9.38
N GLY A 55 -3.12 15.48 9.40
CA GLY A 55 -3.97 14.30 9.19
C GLY A 55 -4.24 13.94 7.74
N LYS A 56 -3.61 14.65 6.79
CA LYS A 56 -3.76 14.34 5.36
C LYS A 56 -2.81 13.20 4.98
N LYS A 57 -3.36 12.21 4.25
CA LYS A 57 -2.57 11.16 3.59
C LYS A 57 -1.68 11.78 2.50
N LEU A 58 -0.37 11.66 2.67
CA LEU A 58 0.62 12.06 1.66
C LEU A 58 0.84 10.96 0.63
N PHE A 59 0.91 9.71 1.11
CA PHE A 59 1.28 8.56 0.30
C PHE A 59 0.67 7.28 0.89
N GLY A 60 0.52 6.24 0.08
CA GLY A 60 0.19 4.92 0.61
C GLY A 60 0.07 3.84 -0.44
N PHE A 61 0.21 2.61 0.02
CA PHE A 61 -0.01 1.39 -0.73
C PHE A 61 -1.27 0.74 -0.21
N ASP A 62 -2.17 0.32 -1.09
CA ASP A 62 -3.29 -0.49 -0.69
C ASP A 62 -3.75 -1.41 -1.82
N ASN A 63 -4.50 -2.44 -1.44
CA ASN A 63 -5.12 -3.32 -2.39
C ASN A 63 -6.63 -3.42 -2.16
N ALA A 64 -7.24 -2.41 -1.56
CA ALA A 64 -8.65 -2.44 -1.14
C ALA A 64 -9.63 -2.39 -2.33
N HIS A 65 -9.21 -1.76 -3.42
CA HIS A 65 -10.01 -1.61 -4.64
C HIS A 65 -9.14 -1.67 -5.88
N ALA A 66 -9.78 -2.01 -7.01
CA ALA A 66 -9.18 -1.88 -8.32
C ALA A 66 -8.69 -0.46 -8.61
N VAL A 67 -7.56 -0.32 -9.32
CA VAL A 67 -7.17 0.96 -9.92
C VAL A 67 -8.23 1.37 -10.96
N LYS A 68 -8.76 2.59 -10.85
CA LYS A 68 -9.72 3.11 -11.82
C LYS A 68 -9.05 3.24 -13.19
N SER A 69 -9.40 2.35 -14.12
CA SER A 69 -8.85 2.37 -15.47
C SER A 69 -9.17 3.67 -16.21
N LYS A 70 -8.27 4.12 -17.08
CA LYS A 70 -8.43 5.34 -17.88
C LYS A 70 -9.37 5.16 -19.09
N SER A 71 -9.77 3.93 -19.45
CA SER A 71 -10.48 3.69 -20.70
C SER A 71 -12.00 3.59 -20.53
N ARG A 72 -12.71 4.47 -21.24
CA ARG A 72 -14.17 4.44 -21.42
C ARG A 72 -14.60 3.59 -22.62
N ASN A 73 -13.69 2.83 -23.23
CA ASN A 73 -14.00 2.09 -24.44
C ASN A 73 -13.17 0.81 -24.60
N ARG A 74 -13.90 -0.25 -24.95
CA ARG A 74 -13.48 -1.57 -25.45
C ARG A 74 -13.23 -2.66 -24.40
N TYR A 75 -14.11 -3.65 -24.50
CA TYR A 75 -13.94 -5.03 -24.05
C TYR A 75 -12.59 -5.58 -24.54
N THR A 76 -11.56 -5.45 -23.71
CA THR A 76 -10.30 -6.19 -23.84
C THR A 76 -10.00 -6.71 -22.45
N GLY A 77 -9.82 -8.03 -22.29
CA GLY A 77 -9.66 -8.73 -21.00
C GLY A 77 -8.86 -7.92 -19.99
N GLN A 78 -9.57 -7.18 -19.13
CA GLN A 78 -9.00 -6.13 -18.33
C GLN A 78 -8.45 -6.79 -17.07
N ARG A 79 -7.12 -6.94 -16.98
CA ARG A 79 -6.48 -7.28 -15.70
C ARG A 79 -6.78 -6.15 -14.74
N VAL A 80 -7.64 -6.45 -13.77
CA VAL A 80 -8.02 -5.52 -12.71
C VAL A 80 -6.93 -5.63 -11.65
N GLU A 81 -5.92 -4.76 -11.75
CA GLU A 81 -4.84 -4.71 -10.77
C GLU A 81 -5.36 -4.02 -9.50
N TYR A 82 -5.43 -4.77 -8.42
CA TYR A 82 -5.87 -4.29 -7.11
C TYR A 82 -4.71 -3.77 -6.30
N ASP A 83 -3.53 -4.36 -6.37
CA ASP A 83 -2.35 -3.84 -5.69
C ASP A 83 -1.91 -2.53 -6.35
N HIS A 84 -1.92 -1.44 -5.58
CA HIS A 84 -1.57 -0.13 -6.10
C HIS A 84 -1.03 0.83 -5.04
N LYS A 85 -0.41 1.90 -5.53
CA LYS A 85 0.11 2.98 -4.71
C LYS A 85 -0.45 4.33 -5.11
N HIS A 86 -0.61 5.20 -4.12
CA HIS A 86 -1.05 6.58 -4.26
C HIS A 86 0.11 7.52 -3.93
N ARG A 87 0.51 8.34 -4.91
CA ARG A 87 1.53 9.39 -4.72
C ARG A 87 0.98 10.66 -4.06
N THR A 88 -0.34 10.84 -4.06
CA THR A 88 -1.04 11.96 -3.40
C THR A 88 -2.43 11.51 -2.97
N SER A 89 -3.09 12.29 -2.10
CA SER A 89 -4.48 12.07 -1.69
C SER A 89 -5.49 12.07 -2.86
N SER A 90 -5.17 12.71 -3.99
CA SER A 90 -6.05 12.86 -5.16
C SER A 90 -5.66 12.00 -6.36
N ASP A 91 -4.57 11.24 -6.24
CA ASP A 91 -4.11 10.29 -7.26
C ASP A 91 -5.08 9.10 -7.34
N ARG A 92 -5.34 8.61 -8.55
CA ARG A 92 -6.24 7.47 -8.82
C ARG A 92 -5.63 6.11 -8.47
N GLY A 93 -4.35 6.08 -8.11
CA GLY A 93 -3.60 4.86 -7.89
C GLY A 93 -2.81 4.46 -9.13
N ILE A 94 -1.58 4.01 -8.93
CA ILE A 94 -0.72 3.41 -9.95
C ILE A 94 -0.54 1.95 -9.56
N PRO A 95 -0.72 0.98 -10.49
CA PRO A 95 -0.50 -0.43 -10.19
C PRO A 95 0.86 -0.68 -9.52
N TYR A 96 0.84 -1.56 -8.53
CA TYR A 96 2.01 -2.04 -7.80
C TYR A 96 2.12 -3.55 -8.04
N GLU A 97 3.29 -4.01 -8.46
CA GLU A 97 3.55 -5.43 -8.64
C GLU A 97 3.93 -6.05 -7.30
N PHE A 98 3.00 -6.78 -6.68
CA PHE A 98 3.30 -7.49 -5.44
C PHE A 98 4.18 -8.70 -5.74
N ILE A 99 5.38 -8.71 -5.17
CA ILE A 99 6.32 -9.84 -5.24
C ILE A 99 6.18 -10.70 -3.98
N ASP A 100 6.43 -10.08 -2.83
CA ASP A 100 6.27 -10.69 -1.52
C ASP A 100 6.07 -9.61 -0.43
N ALA A 101 5.77 -10.05 0.78
CA ALA A 101 5.53 -9.16 1.91
C ALA A 101 6.79 -8.37 2.35
N HIS A 102 8.00 -8.93 2.22
CA HIS A 102 9.22 -8.20 2.55
C HIS A 102 9.44 -7.04 1.57
N GLN A 103 9.24 -7.28 0.28
CA GLN A 103 9.35 -6.27 -0.77
C GLN A 103 8.30 -5.18 -0.59
N LEU A 104 7.05 -5.56 -0.24
CA LEU A 104 5.98 -4.60 0.06
C LEU A 104 6.38 -3.64 1.20
N ILE A 105 6.89 -4.19 2.31
CA ILE A 105 7.35 -3.41 3.47
C ILE A 105 8.49 -2.48 3.05
N LYS A 106 9.50 -3.02 2.38
CA LYS A 106 10.69 -2.27 1.93
C LYS A 106 10.31 -1.12 1.02
N ASP A 107 9.55 -1.39 -0.03
CA ASP A 107 9.15 -0.40 -1.03
C ASP A 107 8.31 0.72 -0.41
N PHE A 108 7.39 0.36 0.51
CA PHE A 108 6.58 1.35 1.21
C PHE A 108 7.46 2.32 1.99
N PHE A 109 8.39 1.84 2.82
CA PHE A 109 9.23 2.72 3.64
C PHE A 109 10.21 3.55 2.80
N GLU A 110 10.83 2.96 1.77
CA GLU A 110 11.73 3.69 0.87
C GLU A 110 11.01 4.82 0.13
N GLU A 111 9.85 4.56 -0.47
CA GLU A 111 9.09 5.59 -1.17
C GLU A 111 8.48 6.61 -0.21
N ALA A 112 8.04 6.20 0.97
CA ALA A 112 7.49 7.11 1.97
C ALA A 112 8.56 8.07 2.51
N ASP A 113 9.81 7.62 2.70
CA ASP A 113 10.94 8.48 3.06
C ASP A 113 11.23 9.51 1.96
N GLU A 114 11.21 9.10 0.70
CA GLU A 114 11.38 10.01 -0.44
C GLU A 114 10.25 11.05 -0.55
N VAL A 115 9.00 10.66 -0.26
CA VAL A 115 7.87 11.59 -0.18
C VAL A 115 8.03 12.54 1.01
N LEU A 116 8.43 12.03 2.16
CA LEU A 116 8.64 12.82 3.38
C LEU A 116 9.73 13.88 3.19
N LYS A 117 10.89 13.51 2.63
CA LYS A 117 11.98 14.44 2.29
C LYS A 117 11.50 15.57 1.37
N LYS A 118 10.75 15.23 0.32
CA LYS A 118 10.21 16.21 -0.64
C LYS A 118 9.15 17.12 -0.04
N HIS A 119 8.39 16.62 0.94
CA HIS A 119 7.35 17.41 1.61
C HIS A 119 7.94 18.34 2.68
N ARG A 120 8.94 17.88 3.46
CA ARG A 120 9.65 18.69 4.45
C ARG A 120 10.57 19.76 3.84
N GLY A 121 11.09 19.52 2.64
CA GLY A 121 11.92 20.49 1.92
C GLY A 121 11.15 21.60 1.21
N LYS A 122 9.82 21.67 1.37
CA LYS A 122 8.96 22.74 0.86
C LYS A 122 8.58 23.69 1.99
#